data_AF-A0A9P7C1E9-F1
#
_entry.id   AF-A0A9P7C1E9-F1
#
_cell.length_a   1.000
_cell.length_b   1.000
_cell.length_c   1.000
_cell.angle_alpha   90.00
_cell.angle_beta   90.00
_cell.angle_gamma   90.00
#
_symmetry.space_group_name_H-M   'P 1'
#
loop_
_entity.id
_entity.type
_entity.pdbx_description
1 polymer ?
#
loop_
_entity_poly.entity_id
_entity_poly.type
_entity_poly.pdbx_seq_one_letter_code
_entity_poly.pdbx_strand_id
1 'polypeptide(L)'
;MYLVPENDFHARYVVRHPGGDHWIYAIVGRGLINLLRAAPANYAPDCLLNGELRAAIPASDTETAALADIAFDTAAQAHKVYGLDLVNGEAARRAERKLIAWPDAAARFNGSDGRYLTNHTEAWFVARAAGNRRH
;
A
#
# COMPACT_ATOMS: atom_id res chain seq x y z
N MET A 1 -2.26 -20.58 12.44
CA MET A 1 -2.95 -19.57 11.60
C MET A 1 -4.43 -19.92 11.59
N TYR A 2 -5.29 -19.09 12.18
CA TYR A 2 -6.74 -19.27 12.13
C TYR A 2 -7.29 -18.41 11.00
N LEU A 3 -7.89 -19.02 9.99
CA LEU A 3 -8.51 -18.34 8.86
C LEU A 3 -10.00 -18.22 9.15
N VAL A 4 -10.52 -16.99 9.18
CA VAL A 4 -11.96 -16.73 9.27
C VAL A 4 -12.53 -16.76 7.85
N PRO A 5 -13.64 -17.48 7.58
CA PRO A 5 -14.33 -17.40 6.30
C PRO A 5 -14.75 -15.96 5.96
N GLU A 6 -14.66 -15.57 4.69
CA GLU A 6 -14.91 -14.19 4.22
C GLU A 6 -16.27 -13.64 4.68
N ASN A 7 -17.32 -14.45 4.59
CA ASN A 7 -18.67 -14.08 5.02
C ASN A 7 -18.76 -13.79 6.52
N ASP A 8 -18.07 -14.57 7.34
CA ASP A 8 -18.04 -14.38 8.80
C ASP A 8 -17.22 -13.14 9.17
N PHE A 9 -16.15 -12.87 8.42
CA PHE A 9 -15.37 -11.64 8.59
C PHE A 9 -16.24 -10.41 8.29
N HIS A 10 -16.94 -10.41 7.16
CA HIS A 10 -17.83 -9.31 6.77
C HIS A 10 -18.96 -9.08 7.78
N ALA A 11 -19.66 -10.13 8.18
CA ALA A 11 -20.82 -9.99 9.07
C ALA A 11 -20.47 -9.47 10.47
N ARG A 12 -19.29 -9.82 10.98
CA ARG A 12 -18.92 -9.54 12.38
C ARG A 12 -18.00 -8.34 12.55
N TYR A 13 -17.17 -8.09 11.54
CA TYR A 13 -16.07 -7.15 11.68
C TYR A 13 -16.12 -6.03 10.65
N VAL A 14 -17.02 -6.04 9.66
CA VAL A 14 -17.14 -4.95 8.68
C VAL A 14 -18.44 -4.19 8.95
N VAL A 15 -18.34 -2.88 9.21
CA VAL A 15 -19.47 -1.96 9.40
C VAL A 15 -19.37 -0.79 8.43
N ARG A 16 -20.49 -0.14 8.09
CA ARG A 16 -20.47 1.00 7.17
C ARG A 16 -19.81 2.21 7.84
N HIS A 17 -18.95 2.93 7.12
CA HIS A 17 -18.31 4.14 7.63
C HIS A 17 -19.39 5.18 7.97
N PRO A 18 -19.39 5.79 9.16
CA PRO A 18 -20.43 6.75 9.56
C PRO A 18 -20.60 7.95 8.62
N GLY A 19 -19.54 8.31 7.89
CA GLY A 19 -19.49 9.45 6.96
C GLY A 19 -19.62 9.14 5.46
N GLY A 20 -20.05 7.96 5.01
CA GLY A 20 -20.27 7.74 3.57
C GLY A 20 -20.40 6.29 3.08
N ASP A 21 -20.13 6.08 1.79
CA ASP A 21 -20.32 4.80 1.06
C ASP A 21 -19.15 3.82 1.17
N HIS A 22 -18.27 4.03 2.14
CA HIS A 22 -17.10 3.18 2.36
C HIS A 22 -17.39 2.24 3.54
N TRP A 23 -16.79 1.06 3.51
CA TRP A 23 -16.85 0.13 4.64
C TRP A 23 -15.64 0.36 5.55
N ILE A 24 -15.86 0.34 6.85
CA ILE A 24 -14.81 0.23 7.86
C ILE A 24 -14.91 -1.13 8.51
N TYR A 25 -13.83 -1.59 9.12
CA TYR A 25 -13.88 -2.80 9.91
C TYR A 25 -13.40 -2.53 11.33
N ALA A 26 -14.06 -3.19 12.28
CA ALA A 26 -13.76 -3.09 13.69
C ALA A 26 -12.38 -3.71 13.95
N ILE A 27 -11.44 -2.87 14.40
CA ILE A 27 -10.11 -3.28 14.85
C ILE A 27 -10.29 -3.77 16.30
N VAL A 28 -10.69 -5.03 16.50
CA VAL A 28 -10.93 -5.61 17.83
C VAL A 28 -9.91 -6.70 18.12
N GLY A 29 -9.01 -6.47 19.08
CA GLY A 29 -8.01 -7.44 19.53
C GLY A 29 -6.70 -6.78 20.01
N ARG A 30 -5.86 -7.54 20.74
CA ARG A 30 -4.48 -7.14 21.03
C ARG A 30 -3.68 -7.25 19.74
N GLY A 31 -3.13 -6.12 19.29
CA GLY A 31 -2.16 -6.04 18.21
C GLY A 31 -2.65 -6.53 16.84
N LEU A 32 -2.86 -5.61 15.88
CA LEU A 32 -3.31 -5.98 14.54
C LEU A 32 -2.45 -5.34 13.45
N ILE A 33 -2.08 -6.15 12.45
CA ILE A 33 -1.47 -5.73 11.19
C ILE A 33 -2.52 -5.93 10.11
N ASN A 34 -2.79 -4.90 9.30
CA ASN A 34 -3.75 -4.94 8.22
C ASN A 34 -3.08 -4.67 6.88
N LEU A 35 -3.43 -5.47 5.88
CA LEU A 35 -3.07 -5.28 4.49
C LEU A 35 -4.34 -4.99 3.66
N LEU A 36 -4.48 -3.77 3.18
CA LEU A 36 -5.38 -3.42 2.09
C LEU A 36 -4.65 -3.68 0.77
N ARG A 37 -5.20 -4.56 -0.06
CA ARG A 37 -4.62 -4.84 -1.37
C ARG A 37 -4.79 -3.64 -2.30
N ALA A 38 -3.77 -3.40 -3.12
CA ALA A 38 -3.85 -2.47 -4.23
C ALA A 38 -4.94 -2.92 -5.23
N ALA A 39 -5.52 -1.96 -5.95
CA ALA A 39 -6.63 -2.19 -6.88
C ALA A 39 -6.47 -1.34 -8.15
N PRO A 40 -7.13 -1.68 -9.27
CA PRO A 40 -7.20 -0.80 -10.42
C PRO A 40 -7.80 0.57 -10.07
N ALA A 41 -7.23 1.66 -10.61
CA ALA A 41 -7.79 2.99 -10.42
C ALA A 41 -9.06 3.17 -11.28
N ASN A 42 -10.18 3.53 -10.66
CA ASN A 42 -11.45 3.73 -11.39
C ASN A 42 -11.38 4.85 -12.45
N TYR A 43 -10.56 5.88 -12.23
CA TYR A 43 -10.31 6.96 -13.19
C TYR A 43 -9.23 6.64 -14.24
N ALA A 44 -8.49 5.54 -14.07
CA ALA A 44 -7.45 5.08 -14.98
C ALA A 44 -7.28 3.55 -14.84
N PRO A 45 -8.15 2.74 -15.47
CA PRO A 45 -8.24 1.30 -15.18
C PRO A 45 -6.97 0.48 -15.43
N ASP A 46 -6.06 0.98 -16.29
CA ASP A 46 -4.77 0.35 -16.55
C ASP A 46 -3.68 0.77 -15.55
N CYS A 47 -4.02 1.61 -14.56
CA CYS A 47 -3.14 2.07 -13.49
C CYS A 47 -3.50 1.42 -12.15
N LEU A 48 -2.53 1.40 -11.24
CA LEU A 48 -2.68 0.76 -9.94
C LEU A 48 -2.85 1.80 -8.82
N LEU A 49 -4.01 1.78 -8.18
CA LEU A 49 -4.29 2.51 -6.95
C LEU A 49 -3.56 1.85 -5.77
N ASN A 50 -2.96 2.66 -4.91
CA ASN A 50 -2.21 2.17 -3.76
C ASN A 50 -3.06 1.32 -2.81
N GLY A 51 -2.45 0.24 -2.31
CA GLY A 51 -2.91 -0.45 -1.11
C GLY A 51 -2.36 0.21 0.15
N GLU A 52 -2.57 -0.45 1.29
CA GLU A 52 -2.09 0.02 2.59
C GLU A 52 -1.56 -1.17 3.41
N LEU A 53 -0.42 -1.00 4.07
CA LEU A 53 0.02 -1.86 5.17
C LEU A 53 0.08 -1.00 6.42
N ARG A 54 -0.71 -1.34 7.43
CA ARG A 54 -0.80 -0.57 8.69
C ARG A 54 -0.83 -1.49 9.89
N ALA A 55 -0.34 -1.01 11.02
CA ALA A 55 -0.43 -1.72 12.28
C ALA A 55 -0.96 -0.81 13.39
N ALA A 56 -1.77 -1.37 14.29
CA ALA A 56 -2.23 -0.73 15.51
C ALA A 56 -1.93 -1.67 16.68
N ILE A 57 -1.02 -1.24 17.56
CA ILE A 57 -0.39 -2.11 18.56
C ILE A 57 -0.43 -1.42 19.91
N PRO A 58 -1.06 -2.02 20.94
CA PRO A 58 -0.95 -1.52 22.31
C PRO A 58 0.52 -1.52 22.77
N ALA A 59 0.96 -0.49 23.49
CA ALA A 59 2.36 -0.34 23.90
C ALA A 59 2.91 -1.54 24.71
N SER A 60 2.04 -2.26 25.42
CA SER A 60 2.40 -3.45 26.20
C SER A 60 2.48 -4.75 25.39
N ASP A 61 2.15 -4.72 24.10
CA ASP A 61 2.09 -5.90 23.23
C ASP A 61 3.36 -5.99 22.36
N THR A 62 4.45 -6.43 22.99
CA THR A 62 5.77 -6.53 22.36
C THR A 62 5.86 -7.63 21.30
N GLU A 63 5.04 -8.67 21.39
CA GLU A 63 5.03 -9.77 20.43
C GLU A 63 4.45 -9.32 19.09
N THR A 64 3.33 -8.59 19.10
CA THR A 64 2.78 -8.01 17.87
C THR A 64 3.72 -6.96 17.29
N ALA A 65 4.38 -6.15 18.13
CA ALA A 65 5.38 -5.19 17.67
C ALA A 65 6.48 -5.88 16.87
N ALA A 66 7.05 -6.96 17.40
CA ALA A 66 8.08 -7.73 16.69
C ALA A 66 7.58 -8.33 15.36
N LEU A 67 6.35 -8.83 15.31
CA LEU A 67 5.76 -9.33 14.07
C LEU A 67 5.55 -8.21 13.04
N ALA A 68 5.10 -7.04 13.49
CA ALA A 68 4.90 -5.88 12.63
C ALA A 68 6.23 -5.40 12.06
N ASP A 69 7.28 -5.34 12.86
CA ASP A 69 8.62 -4.97 12.41
C ASP A 69 9.08 -5.90 11.28
N ILE A 70 8.92 -7.22 11.41
CA ILE A 70 9.24 -8.18 10.32
C ILE A 70 8.45 -7.87 9.04
N ALA A 71 7.15 -7.59 9.17
CA ALA A 71 6.31 -7.27 8.02
C ALA A 71 6.73 -5.97 7.33
N PHE A 72 7.03 -4.92 8.11
CA PHE A 72 7.49 -3.63 7.60
C PHE A 72 8.91 -3.70 7.03
N ASP A 73 9.82 -4.46 7.64
CA ASP A 73 11.18 -4.68 7.15
C ASP A 73 11.17 -5.46 5.83
N THR A 74 10.29 -6.45 5.71
CA THR A 74 10.05 -7.15 4.45
C THR A 74 9.59 -6.16 3.40
N ALA A 75 8.56 -5.36 3.70
CA ALA A 75 8.04 -4.32 2.81
C ALA A 75 9.11 -3.27 2.45
N ALA A 76 10.04 -2.95 3.35
CA ALA A 76 11.09 -1.97 3.10
C ALA A 76 12.07 -2.38 1.98
N GLN A 77 12.13 -3.66 1.62
CA GLN A 77 12.94 -4.19 0.50
C GLN A 77 12.33 -3.89 -0.88
N ALA A 78 11.09 -3.40 -0.93
CA ALA A 78 10.42 -2.99 -2.15
C ALA A 78 11.07 -1.76 -2.83
N HIS A 79 10.67 -1.50 -4.07
CA HIS A 79 11.16 -0.38 -4.85
C HIS A 79 10.70 0.95 -4.26
N LYS A 80 11.55 1.97 -4.37
CA LYS A 80 11.18 3.33 -3.95
C LYS A 80 10.33 3.96 -5.04
N VAL A 81 9.29 4.69 -4.61
CA VAL A 81 8.32 5.34 -5.50
C VAL A 81 8.63 6.83 -5.58
N TYR A 82 8.48 7.42 -6.75
CA TYR A 82 8.78 8.83 -7.03
C TYR A 82 7.58 9.46 -7.70
N GLY A 83 7.18 10.65 -7.26
CA GLY A 83 6.16 11.46 -7.93
C GLY A 83 6.54 11.72 -9.38
N LEU A 84 5.56 11.70 -10.27
CA LEU A 84 5.71 11.94 -11.70
C LEU A 84 4.81 13.10 -12.11
N ASP A 85 5.39 14.09 -12.78
CA ASP A 85 4.62 15.10 -13.50
C ASP A 85 4.29 14.54 -14.90
N LEU A 86 3.00 14.32 -15.17
CA LEU A 86 2.55 13.79 -16.45
C LEU A 86 2.68 14.79 -17.61
N VAL A 87 2.79 16.09 -17.34
CA VAL A 87 2.86 17.12 -18.39
C VAL A 87 4.21 17.10 -19.08
N ASN A 88 5.29 17.00 -18.30
CA ASN A 88 6.67 16.99 -18.82
C ASN A 88 7.35 15.61 -18.72
N GLY A 89 6.73 14.63 -18.04
CA GLY A 89 7.26 13.29 -17.86
C GLY A 89 8.40 13.20 -16.83
N GLU A 90 8.66 14.26 -16.05
CA GLU A 90 9.76 14.28 -15.09
C GLU A 90 9.36 13.65 -13.75
N ALA A 91 10.20 12.72 -13.27
CA ALA A 91 10.07 12.17 -11.94
C ALA A 91 10.78 13.05 -10.90
N ALA A 92 10.17 13.18 -9.73
CA ALA A 92 10.72 13.87 -8.58
C ALA A 92 12.11 13.33 -8.21
N ARG A 93 12.98 14.23 -7.71
CA ARG A 93 14.35 13.86 -7.31
C ARG A 93 14.40 13.02 -6.04
N ARG A 94 13.38 13.11 -5.18
CA ARG A 94 13.31 12.41 -3.90
C ARG A 94 12.19 11.39 -3.93
N ALA A 95 12.46 10.23 -3.34
CA ALA A 95 11.45 9.19 -3.18
C ALA A 95 10.41 9.61 -2.15
N GLU A 96 9.19 9.13 -2.36
CA GLU A 96 8.10 9.19 -1.39
C GLU A 96 8.44 8.35 -0.16
N ARG A 97 8.27 8.94 1.02
CA ARG A 97 8.76 8.33 2.28
C ARG A 97 7.94 7.12 2.70
N LYS A 98 6.65 7.09 2.36
CA LYS A 98 5.68 6.08 2.82
C LYS A 98 5.16 5.20 1.68
N LEU A 99 5.63 5.41 0.45
CA LEU A 99 5.19 4.64 -0.70
C LEU A 99 6.33 3.76 -1.19
N ILE A 100 5.97 2.52 -1.48
CA ILE A 100 6.83 1.50 -2.03
C ILE A 100 6.05 0.74 -3.10
N ALA A 101 6.77 0.13 -4.02
CA ALA A 101 6.19 -0.77 -5.01
C ALA A 101 6.89 -2.11 -4.96
N TRP A 102 6.14 -3.19 -4.78
CA TRP A 102 6.70 -4.53 -4.95
C TRP A 102 7.23 -4.72 -6.38
N PRO A 103 8.27 -5.56 -6.58
CA PRO A 103 8.93 -5.72 -7.89
C PRO A 103 7.99 -5.99 -9.05
N ASP A 104 6.92 -6.77 -8.84
CA ASP A 104 5.93 -7.08 -9.86
C ASP A 104 5.10 -5.85 -10.25
N ALA A 105 4.64 -5.07 -9.26
CA ALA A 105 3.95 -3.80 -9.50
C ALA A 105 4.89 -2.78 -10.16
N ALA A 106 6.13 -2.68 -9.67
CA ALA A 106 7.15 -1.80 -10.22
C ALA A 106 7.47 -2.12 -11.69
N ALA A 107 7.46 -3.39 -12.09
CA ALA A 107 7.68 -3.82 -13.47
C ALA A 107 6.47 -3.51 -14.37
N ARG A 108 5.25 -3.68 -13.86
CA ARG A 108 4.00 -3.56 -14.63
C ARG A 108 3.49 -2.12 -14.76
N PHE A 109 3.78 -1.27 -13.78
CA PHE A 109 3.28 0.11 -13.67
C PHE A 109 4.45 1.10 -13.62
N ASN A 110 5.34 0.99 -14.60
CA ASN A 110 6.58 1.77 -14.72
C ASN A 110 6.42 3.04 -15.60
N GLY A 111 5.20 3.32 -16.07
CA GLY A 111 4.87 4.41 -16.98
C GLY A 111 4.88 4.05 -18.46
N SER A 112 5.36 2.87 -18.85
CA SER A 112 5.22 2.39 -20.23
C SER A 112 3.74 2.20 -20.59
N ASP A 113 3.36 2.60 -21.80
CA ASP A 113 1.99 2.51 -22.32
C ASP A 113 0.95 3.22 -21.43
N GLY A 114 1.35 4.23 -20.66
CA GLY A 114 0.45 4.98 -19.79
C GLY A 114 0.05 4.25 -18.50
N ARG A 115 0.76 3.20 -18.11
CA ARG A 115 0.48 2.41 -16.89
C ARG A 115 1.30 2.91 -15.71
N TYR A 116 0.63 3.54 -14.75
CA TYR A 116 1.27 4.19 -13.61
C TYR A 116 0.78 3.64 -12.27
N LEU A 117 1.57 3.91 -11.22
CA LEU A 117 1.10 3.87 -9.84
C LEU A 117 0.39 5.19 -9.53
N THR A 118 -0.67 5.16 -8.73
CA THR A 118 -1.45 6.37 -8.43
C THR A 118 -2.19 6.30 -7.10
N ASN A 119 -2.55 7.45 -6.54
CA ASN A 119 -3.40 7.57 -5.35
C ASN A 119 -4.74 8.27 -5.66
N HIS A 120 -4.73 9.24 -6.57
CA HIS A 120 -5.91 9.95 -7.08
C HIS A 120 -5.54 10.62 -8.41
N THR A 121 -6.49 11.28 -9.05
CA THR A 121 -6.37 11.89 -10.39
C THR A 121 -5.21 12.88 -10.57
N GLU A 122 -4.59 13.35 -9.48
CA GLU A 122 -3.51 14.35 -9.49
C GLU A 122 -2.18 13.80 -8.93
N ALA A 123 -2.17 12.54 -8.49
CA ALA A 123 -1.01 11.93 -7.84
C ALA A 123 -0.57 10.68 -8.60
N TRP A 124 0.48 10.84 -9.41
CA TRP A 124 1.03 9.83 -10.30
C TRP A 124 2.46 9.50 -9.92
N PHE A 125 2.84 8.24 -10.08
CA PHE A 125 4.13 7.78 -9.63
C PHE A 125 4.74 6.70 -10.52
N VAL A 126 6.06 6.62 -10.45
CA VAL A 126 6.85 5.52 -11.00
C VAL A 126 7.76 4.94 -9.92
N ALA A 127 8.02 3.64 -10.02
CA ALA A 127 8.94 2.95 -9.12
C ALA A 127 10.33 2.87 -9.72
N ARG A 128 11.36 3.03 -8.89
CA ARG A 128 12.75 2.73 -9.25
C ARG A 128 13.32 1.76 -8.23
N ALA A 129 14.15 0.83 -8.71
CA ALA A 129 14.91 -0.02 -7.80
C ALA A 129 15.61 0.86 -6.77
N ALA A 130 15.57 0.46 -5.50
CA ALA A 130 16.42 1.09 -4.51
C ALA A 130 17.84 0.95 -5.04
N GLY A 131 18.47 2.07 -5.41
CA GLY A 131 19.78 2.02 -6.06
C GLY A 131 20.72 1.20 -5.20
N ASN A 132 21.25 0.10 -5.74
CA ASN A 132 22.44 -0.50 -5.15
C ASN A 132 23.47 0.62 -5.15
N ARG A 133 23.82 1.13 -3.97
CA ARG A 133 25.10 1.82 -3.80
C ARG A 133 26.17 0.79 -4.09
N ARG A 134 26.50 0.61 -5.37
CA ARG A 134 27.78 0.04 -5.76
C ARG A 134 28.81 1.11 -5.40
N HIS A 135 29.50 0.87 -4.29
CA HIS A 135 30.81 1.44 -4.06
C HIS A 135 31.79 0.88 -5.10
#